data_AF-A0A1M4RZL1-F1
#
_entry.id   AF-A0A1M4RZL1-F1
#
_cell.length_a   1.000
_cell.length_b   1.000
_cell.length_c   1.000
_cell.angle_alpha   90.00
_cell.angle_beta   90.00
_cell.angle_gamma   90.00
#
_symmetry.space_group_name_H-M   'P 1'
#
loop_
_entity.id
_entity.type
_entity.pdbx_description
1 polymer ?
#
loop_
_entity_poly.entity_id
_entity_poly.type
_entity_poly.pdbx_seq_one_letter_code
_entity_poly.pdbx_strand_id
1 'polypeptide(L)'
;MLQFKFSRVTSLLAVVTVVLVVASVGCASGCAGDSVAGPYCGLIAEEDVTPIVGRVTEVEEGSDGVFYCSIEGERAVLAAHGTADSWVAFGRGGNNAFTTLEAIAGGEGREVPGTDARVFSYVFGSGTESANAYAYWLEGRAGFAMYTVIAEDADESTVAALEELVIKYAPQVLDGVASRTEDPGPNRYIPDASVPSGRLSADGTAASSAAEPTSAGSPGQ
;
A
#
# COMPACT_ATOMS: atom_id res chain seq x y z
N MET A 1 -0.13 -53.36 -62.94
CA MET A 1 1.21 -53.32 -63.55
C MET A 1 1.85 -51.99 -63.23
N LEU A 2 2.98 -52.01 -62.52
CA LEU A 2 3.83 -50.85 -62.22
C LEU A 2 4.40 -50.25 -63.51
N GLN A 3 4.64 -48.94 -63.53
CA GLN A 3 5.97 -48.36 -63.81
C GLN A 3 5.98 -46.90 -63.34
N PHE A 4 6.82 -46.63 -62.35
CA PHE A 4 7.19 -45.30 -61.87
C PHE A 4 8.04 -44.58 -62.92
N LYS A 5 7.93 -43.25 -62.99
CA LYS A 5 9.02 -42.43 -63.51
C LYS A 5 9.29 -41.30 -62.51
N PHE A 6 10.17 -41.62 -61.56
CA PHE A 6 10.89 -40.63 -60.75
C PHE A 6 11.83 -39.84 -61.66
N SER A 7 11.78 -38.52 -61.58
CA SER A 7 12.91 -37.66 -61.95
C SER A 7 13.33 -36.84 -60.73
N ARG A 8 14.64 -36.74 -60.58
CA ARG A 8 15.43 -36.43 -59.37
C ARG A 8 15.32 -34.96 -58.93
N VAL A 9 15.17 -34.71 -57.62
CA VAL A 9 16.18 -34.15 -56.67
C VAL A 9 16.72 -32.78 -57.12
N THR A 10 16.61 -31.69 -56.35
CA THR A 10 17.60 -31.32 -55.30
C THR A 10 17.13 -30.13 -54.43
N SER A 11 17.43 -30.22 -53.12
CA SER A 11 17.63 -29.16 -52.09
C SER A 11 16.51 -28.16 -51.76
N LEU A 12 15.92 -28.21 -50.57
CA LEU A 12 16.39 -27.67 -49.26
C LEU A 12 16.20 -26.14 -49.09
N LEU A 13 15.78 -25.77 -47.87
CA LEU A 13 15.42 -24.45 -47.33
C LEU A 13 13.96 -24.02 -47.55
N ALA A 14 13.02 -24.32 -46.64
CA ALA A 14 12.84 -23.75 -45.30
C ALA A 14 12.55 -22.24 -45.33
N VAL A 15 11.26 -21.86 -45.35
CA VAL A 15 10.69 -20.86 -44.44
C VAL A 15 9.21 -21.19 -44.26
N VAL A 16 8.87 -21.68 -43.08
CA VAL A 16 7.50 -21.81 -42.58
C VAL A 16 7.12 -20.44 -42.04
N THR A 17 6.14 -19.78 -42.65
CA THR A 17 5.48 -18.61 -42.05
C THR A 17 3.99 -18.94 -41.96
N VAL A 18 3.61 -19.50 -40.82
CA VAL A 18 2.21 -19.73 -40.44
C VAL A 18 1.62 -18.37 -40.06
N VAL A 19 0.90 -17.75 -41.00
CA VAL A 19 -0.01 -16.63 -40.68
C VAL A 19 -1.33 -17.25 -40.26
N LEU A 20 -1.52 -17.38 -38.96
CA LEU A 20 -2.79 -17.74 -38.32
C LEU A 20 -3.73 -16.55 -38.45
N VAL A 21 -4.57 -16.56 -39.48
CA VAL A 21 -5.75 -15.71 -39.57
C VAL A 21 -6.78 -16.27 -38.58
N VAL A 22 -6.76 -15.79 -37.34
CA VAL A 22 -7.83 -16.05 -36.39
C VAL A 22 -9.01 -15.19 -36.82
N ALA A 23 -10.04 -15.88 -37.34
CA ALA A 23 -11.35 -15.32 -37.56
C ALA A 23 -11.89 -14.73 -36.25
N SER A 24 -12.15 -13.43 -36.22
CA SER A 24 -13.03 -12.81 -35.24
C SER A 24 -14.47 -13.24 -35.56
N VAL A 25 -14.78 -14.47 -35.17
CA VAL A 25 -16.15 -14.94 -34.98
C VAL A 25 -16.80 -14.03 -33.94
N GLY A 26 -17.94 -13.45 -34.30
CA GLY A 26 -18.69 -12.57 -33.41
C GLY A 26 -19.07 -13.26 -32.11
N CYS A 27 -18.78 -12.60 -31.00
CA CYS A 27 -19.43 -12.88 -29.73
C CYS A 27 -20.67 -11.98 -29.63
N ALA A 28 -21.79 -12.52 -30.10
CA ALA A 28 -23.09 -12.16 -29.56
C ALA A 28 -23.28 -12.98 -28.28
N SER A 29 -23.70 -12.32 -27.20
CA SER A 29 -24.07 -12.87 -25.89
C SER A 29 -23.00 -13.65 -25.10
N GLY A 30 -22.44 -12.97 -24.10
CA GLY A 30 -22.11 -13.47 -22.76
C GLY A 30 -21.25 -14.72 -22.63
N CYS A 31 -20.00 -14.55 -22.20
CA CYS A 31 -19.30 -15.41 -21.22
C CYS A 31 -17.89 -14.86 -20.96
N ALA A 32 -17.65 -14.29 -19.77
CA ALA A 32 -16.56 -14.63 -18.83
C ALA A 32 -16.21 -13.45 -17.90
N GLY A 33 -16.54 -13.59 -16.61
CA GLY A 33 -15.88 -12.94 -15.47
C GLY A 33 -16.21 -11.47 -15.23
N ASP A 34 -17.05 -11.20 -14.24
CA ASP A 34 -17.40 -9.89 -13.72
C ASP A 34 -16.15 -9.09 -13.31
N SER A 35 -15.81 -8.03 -14.05
CA SER A 35 -14.98 -6.95 -13.50
C SER A 35 -15.92 -6.01 -12.75
N VAL A 36 -15.96 -6.15 -11.43
CA VAL A 36 -16.72 -5.27 -10.53
C VAL A 36 -16.06 -3.88 -10.41
N ALA A 37 -14.90 -3.69 -11.02
CA ALA A 37 -14.03 -2.59 -10.69
C ALA A 37 -14.02 -1.50 -11.79
N GLY A 38 -14.49 -0.31 -11.40
CA GLY A 38 -14.30 0.93 -12.16
C GLY A 38 -12.82 1.34 -12.28
N PRO A 39 -12.52 2.41 -13.05
CA PRO A 39 -11.16 2.89 -13.20
C PRO A 39 -10.60 3.31 -11.84
N TYR A 40 -9.53 2.65 -11.38
CA TYR A 40 -8.92 2.76 -10.05
C TYR A 40 -9.40 1.73 -9.03
N CYS A 41 -10.70 1.53 -8.80
CA CYS A 41 -11.14 0.45 -7.88
C CYS A 41 -10.60 -0.92 -8.33
N GLY A 42 -10.34 -1.09 -9.64
CA GLY A 42 -9.73 -2.28 -10.22
C GLY A 42 -8.29 -2.57 -9.83
N LEU A 43 -7.65 -1.69 -9.06
CA LEU A 43 -6.37 -1.99 -8.44
C LEU A 43 -6.52 -2.99 -7.30
N ILE A 44 -7.63 -2.96 -6.56
CA ILE A 44 -7.83 -3.79 -5.38
C ILE A 44 -8.43 -5.14 -5.80
N ALA A 45 -7.69 -6.21 -5.54
CA ALA A 45 -8.13 -7.56 -5.86
C ALA A 45 -9.26 -8.01 -4.92
N GLU A 46 -10.32 -8.61 -5.46
CA GLU A 46 -11.47 -9.09 -4.69
C GLU A 46 -11.06 -10.14 -3.64
N GLU A 47 -10.09 -11.00 -3.99
CA GLU A 47 -9.57 -12.04 -3.10
C GLU A 47 -8.89 -11.48 -1.84
N ASP A 48 -8.35 -10.26 -1.91
CA ASP A 48 -7.66 -9.64 -0.79
C ASP A 48 -8.64 -9.05 0.23
N VAL A 49 -9.80 -8.58 -0.24
CA VAL A 49 -10.82 -7.93 0.60
C VAL A 49 -11.89 -8.90 1.06
N THR A 50 -12.09 -10.02 0.35
CA THR A 50 -13.05 -11.08 0.71
C THR A 50 -12.91 -11.56 2.17
N PRO A 51 -11.69 -11.75 2.73
CA PRO A 51 -11.52 -12.09 4.15
C PRO A 51 -12.09 -11.06 5.13
N ILE A 52 -12.24 -9.81 4.70
CA ILE A 52 -12.78 -8.70 5.50
C ILE A 52 -14.29 -8.55 5.24
N VAL A 53 -14.69 -8.33 3.97
CA VAL A 53 -16.07 -7.96 3.62
C VAL A 53 -16.98 -9.15 3.31
N GLY A 54 -16.44 -10.35 3.15
CA GLY A 54 -17.19 -11.51 2.65
C GLY A 54 -17.32 -11.47 1.13
N ARG A 55 -18.37 -12.09 0.59
CA ARG A 55 -18.65 -11.96 -0.85
C ARG A 55 -18.93 -10.50 -1.16
N VAL A 56 -18.22 -9.95 -2.14
CA VAL A 56 -18.46 -8.59 -2.63
C VAL A 56 -19.81 -8.54 -3.34
N THR A 57 -20.61 -7.55 -3.00
CA THR A 57 -21.94 -7.31 -3.55
C THR A 57 -22.00 -6.05 -4.39
N GLU A 58 -21.22 -5.03 -4.02
CA GLU A 58 -21.21 -3.75 -4.72
C GLU A 58 -19.83 -3.08 -4.58
N VAL A 59 -19.42 -2.35 -5.61
CA VAL A 59 -18.24 -1.49 -5.59
C VAL A 59 -18.65 -0.14 -6.14
N GLU A 60 -18.42 0.88 -5.34
CA GLU A 60 -18.64 2.27 -5.73
C GLU A 60 -17.31 3.01 -5.80
N GLU A 61 -17.22 3.90 -6.77
CA GLU A 61 -16.04 4.71 -7.00
C GLU A 61 -16.38 6.19 -6.89
N GLY A 62 -15.48 6.93 -6.27
CA GLY A 62 -15.59 8.35 -6.06
C GLY A 62 -14.48 9.10 -6.79
N SER A 63 -14.75 10.35 -7.15
CA SER A 63 -13.77 11.23 -7.79
C SER A 63 -13.00 12.11 -6.79
N ASP A 64 -13.15 11.85 -5.49
CA ASP A 64 -12.55 12.67 -4.45
C ASP A 64 -11.08 12.30 -4.24
N GLY A 65 -10.17 13.23 -4.55
CA GLY A 65 -8.73 13.08 -4.31
C GLY A 65 -7.98 12.30 -5.39
N VAL A 66 -6.90 11.61 -4.98
CA VAL A 66 -6.07 10.77 -5.88
C VAL A 66 -6.78 9.46 -6.19
N PHE A 67 -7.54 8.94 -5.22
CA PHE A 67 -8.24 7.66 -5.33
C PHE A 67 -9.35 7.55 -4.29
N TYR A 68 -10.55 7.11 -4.67
CA TYR A 68 -11.57 6.71 -3.71
C TYR A 68 -12.30 5.46 -4.20
N CYS A 69 -12.42 4.46 -3.32
CA CYS A 69 -13.15 3.23 -3.59
C CYS A 69 -13.93 2.79 -2.35
N SER A 70 -15.16 2.35 -2.53
CA SER A 70 -15.99 1.72 -1.52
C SER A 70 -16.37 0.32 -2.00
N ILE A 71 -16.11 -0.70 -1.18
CA ILE A 71 -16.35 -2.10 -1.48
C ILE A 71 -17.32 -2.62 -0.43
N GLU A 72 -18.55 -2.88 -0.84
CA GLU A 72 -19.58 -3.48 0.01
C GLU A 72 -19.58 -4.99 -0.18
N GLY A 73 -19.58 -5.71 0.94
CA GLY A 73 -19.80 -7.14 0.97
C GLY A 73 -20.74 -7.55 2.08
N GLU A 74 -21.03 -8.86 2.13
CA GLU A 74 -22.00 -9.46 3.04
C GLU A 74 -21.78 -9.11 4.53
N ARG A 75 -20.55 -8.79 4.95
CA ARG A 75 -20.17 -8.58 6.36
C ARG A 75 -19.67 -7.19 6.69
N ALA A 76 -19.22 -6.43 5.68
CA ALA A 76 -18.71 -5.10 5.91
C ALA A 76 -18.70 -4.22 4.65
N VAL A 77 -18.65 -2.90 4.89
CA VAL A 77 -18.25 -1.91 3.89
C VAL A 77 -16.80 -1.51 4.16
N LEU A 78 -15.93 -1.71 3.17
CA LEU A 78 -14.54 -1.30 3.17
C LEU A 78 -14.35 -0.07 2.28
N ALA A 79 -13.89 1.03 2.85
CA ALA A 79 -13.51 2.23 2.12
C ALA A 79 -11.99 2.30 1.97
N ALA A 80 -11.54 2.73 0.80
CA ALA A 80 -10.15 3.01 0.46
C ALA A 80 -10.03 4.42 -0.12
N HIS A 81 -9.06 5.19 0.36
CA HIS A 81 -8.92 6.60 0.01
C HIS A 81 -7.45 7.00 -0.10
N GLY A 82 -7.05 7.47 -1.27
CA GLY A 82 -5.73 8.03 -1.57
C GLY A 82 -5.78 9.55 -1.73
N THR A 83 -4.76 10.23 -1.22
CA THR A 83 -4.63 11.69 -1.25
C THR A 83 -3.20 12.13 -1.51
N ALA A 84 -3.05 13.26 -2.21
CA ALA A 84 -1.79 13.97 -2.35
C ALA A 84 -1.56 14.97 -1.20
N ASP A 85 -2.59 15.22 -0.37
CA ASP A 85 -2.53 16.13 0.77
C ASP A 85 -3.10 15.46 2.04
N SER A 86 -2.25 14.66 2.68
CA SER A 86 -2.55 13.94 3.91
C SER A 86 -2.76 14.89 5.09
N TRP A 87 -2.17 16.09 5.07
CA TRP A 87 -2.41 17.08 6.12
C TRP A 87 -3.87 17.53 6.12
N VAL A 88 -4.43 17.84 4.95
CA VAL A 88 -5.84 18.21 4.83
C VAL A 88 -6.75 17.02 5.07
N ALA A 89 -6.40 15.85 4.55
CA ALA A 89 -7.26 14.67 4.61
C ALA A 89 -7.30 14.00 5.99
N PHE A 90 -6.16 13.91 6.67
CA PHE A 90 -5.97 13.11 7.89
C PHE A 90 -5.45 13.91 9.07
N GLY A 91 -4.99 15.15 8.87
CA GLY A 91 -4.58 16.04 9.93
C GLY A 91 -5.78 16.55 10.74
N ARG A 92 -5.58 16.78 12.05
CA ARG A 92 -6.62 17.30 12.94
C ARG A 92 -6.08 18.33 13.91
N GLY A 93 -6.90 19.34 14.20
CA GLY A 93 -6.59 20.35 15.23
C GLY A 93 -5.38 21.23 14.93
N GLY A 94 -4.94 21.32 13.67
CA GLY A 94 -3.75 22.04 13.24
C GLY A 94 -2.46 21.20 13.24
N ASN A 95 -2.54 19.90 13.49
CA ASN A 95 -1.42 18.97 13.35
C ASN A 95 -1.40 18.35 11.95
N ASN A 96 -0.22 17.93 11.50
CA ASN A 96 -0.06 17.10 10.32
C ASN A 96 -0.62 15.68 10.54
N ALA A 97 -0.69 14.90 9.46
CA ALA A 97 -1.25 13.56 9.47
C ALA A 97 -0.51 12.63 10.44
N PHE A 98 0.83 12.68 10.47
CA PHE A 98 1.66 11.85 11.35
C PHE A 98 1.33 12.12 12.81
N THR A 99 1.46 13.37 13.28
CA THR A 99 1.19 13.70 14.69
C THR A 99 -0.26 13.45 15.09
N THR A 100 -1.20 13.59 14.14
CA THR A 100 -2.61 13.24 14.38
C THR A 100 -2.78 11.74 14.61
N LEU A 101 -2.21 10.92 13.72
CA LEU A 101 -2.36 9.47 13.77
C LEU A 101 -1.51 8.83 14.88
N GLU A 102 -0.37 9.42 15.23
CA GLU A 102 0.42 9.03 16.41
C GLU A 102 -0.41 9.13 17.69
N ALA A 103 -1.15 10.23 17.84
CA ALA A 103 -2.00 10.47 19.00
C ALA A 103 -3.21 9.53 19.05
N ILE A 104 -3.76 9.14 17.88
CA ILE A 104 -4.92 8.25 17.80
C ILE A 104 -4.52 6.79 17.99
N ALA A 105 -3.50 6.33 17.26
CA ALA A 105 -3.01 4.95 17.31
C ALA A 105 -2.16 4.68 18.57
N GLY A 106 -1.71 5.71 19.28
CA GLY A 106 -0.95 5.58 20.53
C GLY A 106 0.52 5.22 20.33
N GLY A 107 1.12 5.57 19.20
CA GLY A 107 2.52 5.27 18.90
C GLY A 107 3.02 5.88 17.59
N GLU A 108 4.32 5.78 17.32
CA GLU A 108 5.01 6.44 16.19
C GLU A 108 4.65 5.88 14.80
N GLY A 109 3.83 4.83 14.73
CA GLY A 109 3.53 4.08 13.51
C GLY A 109 4.64 3.10 13.15
N ARG A 110 4.29 2.08 12.37
CA ARG A 110 5.21 1.04 11.89
C ARG A 110 5.94 1.51 10.64
N GLU A 111 7.26 1.42 10.63
CA GLU A 111 8.05 1.72 9.44
C GLU A 111 7.82 0.67 8.34
N VAL A 112 7.76 1.12 7.08
CA VAL A 112 7.64 0.25 5.92
C VAL A 112 9.03 0.05 5.29
N PRO A 113 9.59 -1.18 5.29
CA PRO A 113 10.95 -1.42 4.82
C PRO A 113 11.19 -0.93 3.39
N GLY A 114 12.27 -0.18 3.20
CA GLY A 114 12.70 0.33 1.89
C GLY A 114 11.97 1.59 1.42
N THR A 115 11.21 2.25 2.30
CA THR A 115 10.50 3.50 2.02
C THR A 115 10.65 4.47 3.21
N ASP A 116 10.26 5.74 3.03
CA ASP A 116 10.15 6.70 4.14
C ASP A 116 8.75 6.65 4.79
N ALA A 117 7.96 5.64 4.43
CA ALA A 117 6.57 5.56 4.82
C ALA A 117 6.37 4.95 6.20
N ARG A 118 5.27 5.37 6.84
CA ARG A 118 4.79 4.82 8.10
C ARG A 118 3.35 4.35 7.98
N VAL A 119 3.05 3.26 8.69
CA VAL A 119 1.71 2.71 8.82
C VAL A 119 1.18 2.96 10.22
N PHE A 120 -0.01 3.54 10.30
CA PHE A 120 -0.76 3.75 11.52
C PHE A 120 -2.06 2.97 11.43
N SER A 121 -2.41 2.26 12.48
CA SER A 121 -3.60 1.43 12.47
C SER A 121 -4.21 1.38 13.87
N TYR A 122 -5.52 1.22 13.94
CA TYR A 122 -6.25 1.15 15.21
C TYR A 122 -7.66 0.64 14.97
N VAL A 123 -8.27 0.10 16.02
CA VAL A 123 -9.72 -0.08 16.11
C VAL A 123 -10.31 1.14 16.81
N PHE A 124 -11.41 1.68 16.27
CA PHE A 124 -12.19 2.73 16.92
C PHE A 124 -13.65 2.31 17.06
N GLY A 125 -14.27 2.68 18.18
CA GLY A 125 -15.55 2.14 18.59
C GLY A 125 -15.35 0.91 19.47
N SER A 126 -16.04 0.88 20.61
CA SER A 126 -16.04 -0.26 21.52
C SER A 126 -17.38 -0.32 22.26
N GLY A 127 -17.86 -1.52 22.59
CA GLY A 127 -19.09 -1.71 23.35
C GLY A 127 -20.32 -1.94 22.46
N THR A 128 -21.36 -1.11 22.59
CA THR A 128 -22.64 -1.28 21.86
C THR A 128 -22.67 -0.60 20.48
N GLU A 129 -21.59 0.07 20.11
CA GLU A 129 -21.40 0.67 18.78
C GLU A 129 -20.58 -0.29 17.92
N SER A 130 -20.89 -0.38 16.62
CA SER A 130 -20.09 -1.14 15.66
C SER A 130 -18.66 -0.59 15.66
N ALA A 131 -17.71 -1.45 16.02
CA ALA A 131 -16.30 -1.13 15.93
C ALA A 131 -15.91 -1.00 14.44
N ASN A 132 -14.95 -0.13 14.16
CA ASN A 132 -14.35 0.03 12.86
C ASN A 132 -12.83 -0.11 12.95
N ALA A 133 -12.26 -0.82 11.99
CA ALA A 133 -10.82 -0.96 11.83
C ALA A 133 -10.30 0.08 10.84
N TYR A 134 -9.14 0.64 11.13
CA TYR A 134 -8.49 1.65 10.30
C TYR A 134 -7.03 1.28 10.09
N ALA A 135 -6.53 1.50 8.87
CA ALA A 135 -5.12 1.52 8.55
C ALA A 135 -4.80 2.69 7.61
N TYR A 136 -3.69 3.34 7.86
CA TYR A 136 -3.19 4.51 7.13
C TYR A 136 -1.74 4.24 6.77
N TRP A 137 -1.39 4.46 5.51
CA TRP A 137 -0.03 4.54 5.03
C TRP A 137 0.26 6.01 4.69
N LEU A 138 1.34 6.56 5.23
CA LEU A 138 1.75 7.94 5.00
C LEU A 138 3.21 7.99 4.54
N GLU A 139 3.50 8.80 3.53
CA GLU A 139 4.85 9.14 3.11
C GLU A 139 4.87 10.61 2.66
N GLY A 140 5.71 11.43 3.30
CA GLY A 140 5.70 12.87 3.08
C GLY A 140 4.31 13.48 3.32
N ARG A 141 3.77 14.16 2.31
CA ARG A 141 2.41 14.70 2.31
C ARG A 141 1.41 13.83 1.55
N ALA A 142 1.83 12.73 0.94
CA ALA A 142 0.89 11.75 0.37
C ALA A 142 0.36 10.80 1.45
N GLY A 143 -0.80 10.21 1.19
CA GLY A 143 -1.34 9.18 2.07
C GLY A 143 -2.38 8.30 1.42
N PHE A 144 -2.54 7.11 1.97
CA PHE A 144 -3.53 6.13 1.58
C PHE A 144 -4.13 5.51 2.83
N ALA A 145 -5.44 5.41 2.89
CA ALA A 145 -6.15 4.84 4.02
C ALA A 145 -7.09 3.73 3.54
N MET A 146 -7.23 2.69 4.35
CA MET A 146 -8.30 1.72 4.25
C MET A 146 -8.97 1.57 5.60
N TYR A 147 -10.29 1.55 5.62
CA TYR A 147 -11.06 1.45 6.86
C TYR A 147 -12.43 0.84 6.63
N THR A 148 -12.96 0.19 7.66
CA THR A 148 -14.34 -0.29 7.66
C THR A 148 -15.28 0.84 8.06
N VAL A 149 -16.49 0.87 7.49
CA VAL A 149 -17.52 1.88 7.80
C VAL A 149 -18.68 1.28 8.59
N ILE A 150 -19.06 0.07 8.20
CA ILE A 150 -20.11 -0.74 8.82
C ILE A 150 -19.51 -2.15 8.80
N ALA A 151 -18.99 -2.61 9.93
CA ALA A 151 -18.47 -3.96 10.07
C ALA A 151 -19.24 -4.66 11.19
N GLU A 152 -19.60 -5.93 10.96
CA GLU A 152 -20.22 -6.76 11.99
C GLU A 152 -19.29 -6.94 13.19
N ASP A 153 -18.01 -7.27 12.94
CA ASP A 153 -17.02 -7.61 13.96
C ASP A 153 -15.61 -7.10 13.61
N ALA A 154 -15.39 -5.78 13.57
CA ALA A 154 -14.04 -5.25 13.39
C ALA A 154 -13.19 -5.43 14.66
N ASP A 155 -12.03 -6.05 14.49
CA ASP A 155 -11.09 -6.35 15.58
C ASP A 155 -9.63 -6.18 15.13
N GLU A 156 -8.69 -6.54 16.00
CA GLU A 156 -7.26 -6.48 15.71
C GLU A 156 -6.84 -7.35 14.51
N SER A 157 -7.55 -8.44 14.21
CA SER A 157 -7.27 -9.25 13.02
C SER A 157 -7.70 -8.53 11.74
N THR A 158 -8.80 -7.77 11.81
CA THR A 158 -9.25 -6.89 10.73
C THR A 158 -8.24 -5.76 10.51
N VAL A 159 -7.74 -5.15 11.59
CA VAL A 159 -6.68 -4.13 11.51
C VAL A 159 -5.42 -4.69 10.85
N ALA A 160 -4.95 -5.86 11.27
CA ALA A 160 -3.78 -6.50 10.68
C ALA A 160 -3.97 -6.78 9.18
N ALA A 161 -5.17 -7.21 8.77
CA ALA A 161 -5.49 -7.38 7.36
C ALA A 161 -5.41 -6.04 6.60
N LEU A 162 -6.02 -4.97 7.14
CA LEU A 162 -5.96 -3.64 6.54
C LEU A 162 -4.52 -3.09 6.43
N GLU A 163 -3.67 -3.33 7.42
CA GLU A 163 -2.25 -2.96 7.35
C GLU A 163 -1.54 -3.57 6.13
N GLU A 164 -1.74 -4.88 5.92
CA GLU A 164 -1.14 -5.57 4.78
C GLU A 164 -1.69 -5.03 3.45
N LEU A 165 -2.99 -4.69 3.40
CA LEU A 165 -3.59 -4.09 2.21
C LEU A 165 -3.05 -2.69 1.92
N VAL A 166 -2.92 -1.81 2.93
CA VAL A 166 -2.36 -0.46 2.69
C VAL A 166 -0.90 -0.53 2.28
N ILE A 167 -0.12 -1.47 2.82
CA ILE A 167 1.28 -1.69 2.38
C ILE A 167 1.34 -2.20 0.95
N LYS A 168 0.43 -3.10 0.57
CA LYS A 168 0.36 -3.67 -0.79
C LYS A 168 -0.07 -2.61 -1.82
N TYR A 169 -1.07 -1.80 -1.51
CA TYR A 169 -1.73 -0.94 -2.50
C TYR A 169 -1.29 0.52 -2.50
N ALA A 170 -0.87 1.09 -1.37
CA ALA A 170 -0.45 2.49 -1.33
C ALA A 170 0.66 2.83 -2.35
N PRO A 171 1.71 2.00 -2.55
CA PRO A 171 2.75 2.31 -3.53
C PRO A 171 2.24 2.35 -4.98
N GLN A 172 1.19 1.58 -5.29
CA GLN A 172 0.59 1.51 -6.62
C GLN A 172 -0.37 2.68 -6.85
N VAL A 173 -1.19 3.00 -5.84
CA VAL A 173 -2.15 4.12 -5.87
C VAL A 173 -1.43 5.46 -5.92
N LEU A 174 -0.31 5.58 -5.20
CA LEU A 174 0.46 6.82 -5.07
C LEU A 174 1.70 6.84 -5.98
N ASP A 175 1.75 5.99 -7.01
CA ASP A 175 2.84 6.04 -7.98
C ASP A 175 2.86 7.39 -8.70
N GLY A 176 4.05 7.98 -8.83
CA GLY A 176 4.22 9.31 -9.44
C GLY A 176 3.67 10.51 -8.64
N VAL A 177 3.09 10.32 -7.45
CA VAL A 177 2.62 11.42 -6.59
C VAL A 177 3.82 12.14 -5.97
N ALA A 178 4.12 13.36 -6.46
CA ALA A 178 5.28 14.14 -6.04
C ALA A 178 5.32 14.44 -4.52
N SER A 179 4.14 14.59 -3.91
CA SER A 179 4.01 14.92 -2.49
C SER A 179 4.46 13.82 -1.53
N ARG A 180 4.78 12.61 -2.03
CA ARG A 180 5.43 11.54 -1.25
C ARG A 180 6.76 11.96 -0.64
N THR A 181 7.45 12.89 -1.29
CA THR A 181 8.75 13.42 -0.83
C THR A 181 8.68 14.82 -0.23
N GLU A 182 7.47 15.39 -0.18
CA GLU A 182 7.27 16.72 0.37
C GLU A 182 7.24 16.70 1.89
N ASP A 183 7.58 17.85 2.48
CA ASP A 183 7.41 18.07 3.90
C ASP A 183 5.95 17.79 4.32
N PRO A 184 5.71 16.89 5.30
CA PRO A 184 4.37 16.52 5.76
C PRO A 184 3.52 17.69 6.24
N GLY A 185 4.15 18.85 6.49
CA GLY A 185 3.48 20.08 6.88
C GLY A 185 3.55 20.33 8.39
N PRO A 186 2.96 21.45 8.81
CA PRO A 186 3.15 21.99 10.15
C PRO A 186 2.49 21.15 11.24
N ASN A 187 3.08 21.20 12.42
CA ASN A 187 2.53 20.65 13.65
C ASN A 187 2.30 21.76 14.67
N ARG A 188 1.05 21.90 15.13
CA ARG A 188 0.65 22.98 16.07
C ARG A 188 1.46 22.99 17.37
N TYR A 189 1.99 21.84 17.78
CA TYR A 189 2.69 21.68 19.06
C TYR A 189 4.20 21.49 18.96
N ILE A 190 4.80 21.52 17.74
CA ILE A 190 6.25 21.46 17.60
C ILE A 190 6.73 22.44 16.51
N PRO A 191 7.22 23.63 16.89
CA PRO A 191 7.69 24.63 15.92
C PRO A 191 8.97 24.24 15.16
N ASP A 192 9.75 23.25 15.63
CA ASP A 192 11.10 22.94 15.12
C ASP A 192 11.37 21.44 14.86
N ALA A 193 10.36 20.55 14.89
CA ALA A 193 10.58 19.15 14.52
C ALA A 193 10.51 19.01 13.00
N SER A 194 11.68 19.10 12.36
CA SER A 194 11.91 18.31 11.15
C SER A 194 11.58 16.86 11.51
N VAL A 195 10.59 16.28 10.84
CA VAL A 195 10.30 14.84 10.90
C VAL A 195 11.62 14.09 10.63
N PRO A 196 11.92 12.97 11.31
CA PRO A 196 13.22 12.31 11.16
C PRO A 196 13.49 12.00 9.70
N SER A 197 14.34 12.80 9.05
CA SER A 197 14.90 12.43 7.76
C SER A 197 15.83 11.27 8.04
N GLY A 198 15.42 10.06 7.66
CA GLY A 198 16.24 8.86 7.72
C GLY A 198 17.53 9.07 6.93
N ARG A 199 18.58 9.53 7.60
CA ARG A 199 19.94 9.52 7.06
C ARG A 199 20.81 8.60 7.92
N LEU A 200 20.70 7.31 7.64
CA LEU A 200 21.78 6.36 7.96
C LEU A 200 22.95 6.66 7.01
N SER A 201 23.76 7.67 7.36
CA SER A 201 25.13 7.74 6.87
C SER A 201 25.94 6.68 7.61
N ALA A 202 26.06 5.50 7.00
CA ALA A 202 27.09 4.56 7.34
C ALA A 202 28.45 5.15 6.94
N ASP A 203 29.17 5.72 7.90
CA ASP A 203 30.62 5.83 7.84
C ASP A 203 31.18 5.58 9.24
N GLY A 204 31.40 4.30 9.53
CA GLY A 204 32.14 3.87 10.70
C GLY A 204 33.60 4.24 10.52
N THR A 205 34.07 5.26 11.23
CA THR A 205 35.49 5.43 11.52
C THR A 205 35.68 5.43 13.03
N ALA A 206 36.43 4.43 13.47
CA ALA A 206 36.73 4.11 14.85
C ALA A 206 37.40 5.27 15.61
N ALA A 207 37.02 5.43 16.87
CA ALA A 207 37.91 5.98 17.89
C ALA A 207 37.70 5.19 19.19
N SER A 208 38.56 4.19 19.34
CA SER A 208 38.79 3.46 20.57
C SER A 208 39.38 4.41 21.61
N SER A 209 38.83 4.44 22.82
CA SER A 209 39.54 4.90 24.01
C SER A 209 39.01 4.15 25.21
N ALA A 210 39.70 3.04 25.49
CA ALA A 210 39.65 2.34 26.75
C ALA A 210 40.13 3.26 27.88
N ALA A 211 39.41 3.30 28.99
CA ALA A 211 39.92 3.76 30.26
C ALA A 211 39.39 2.81 31.34
N GLU A 212 40.25 1.87 31.74
CA GLU A 212 40.14 1.07 32.96
C GLU A 212 41.26 1.50 33.94
N PRO A 213 41.23 1.09 35.23
CA PRO A 213 41.14 2.05 36.33
C PRO A 213 42.39 2.13 37.24
N THR A 214 42.35 3.12 38.14
CA THR A 214 42.95 3.22 39.49
C THR A 214 44.25 2.47 39.86
N SER A 215 45.20 3.22 40.44
CA SER A 215 45.99 2.91 41.66
C SER A 215 47.52 2.93 41.52
N ALA A 216 48.18 3.91 42.16
CA ALA A 216 49.50 3.89 42.81
C ALA A 216 49.72 5.32 43.36
N GLY A 217 49.97 5.60 44.64
CA GLY A 217 51.09 5.09 45.42
C GLY A 217 52.23 6.13 45.42
N SER A 218 52.30 7.00 46.45
CA SER A 218 53.47 7.82 46.82
C SER A 218 54.74 6.95 46.96
N PRO A 219 56.00 7.44 46.80
CA PRO A 219 56.53 8.65 47.49
C PRO A 219 57.67 9.46 46.78
N GLY A 220 58.01 10.63 47.36
CA GLY A 220 59.40 11.10 47.44
C GLY A 220 59.72 12.52 46.94
N GLN A 221 59.69 13.51 47.82
CA GLN A 221 60.86 14.30 48.27
C GLN A 221 60.45 15.25 49.40
#